data_AF-A0A921I6Q3-F1
#
_entry.id   AF-A0A921I6Q3-F1
#
_cell.length_a   1.000
_cell.length_b   1.000
_cell.length_c   1.000
_cell.angle_alpha   90.00
_cell.angle_beta   90.00
_cell.angle_gamma   90.00
#
_symmetry.space_group_name_H-M   'P 1'
#
loop_
_entity.id
_entity.type
_entity.pdbx_description
1 polymer ?
#
loop_
_entity_poly.entity_id
_entity_poly.type
_entity_poly.pdbx_seq_one_letter_code
_entity_poly.pdbx_strand_id
1 'polypeptide(L)'
;MENNDRQIELKFQRFFTVNFPKVKNFAQMLLKSEADAEDVAQDVFCKLWLQPELWLDNDKELDNYIFIMTRNIVLNIFKHQQVEQEYQSEVIEKTLLYELTEKEEILNNVYYKEM
;
A
#
# COMPACT_ATOMS: atom_id res chain seq x y z
N MET A 1 -23.73 -30.27 3.62
CA MET A 1 -23.19 -28.90 3.58
C MET A 1 -21.70 -28.91 3.93
N GLU A 2 -21.29 -29.46 5.09
CA GLU A 2 -19.86 -29.65 5.48
C GLU A 2 -18.91 -30.21 4.40
N ASN A 3 -19.37 -31.18 3.59
CA ASN A 3 -18.52 -31.79 2.57
C ASN A 3 -18.20 -30.85 1.40
N ASN A 4 -19.01 -29.80 1.16
CA ASN A 4 -18.74 -28.84 0.08
C ASN A 4 -17.75 -27.76 0.54
N ASP A 5 -17.92 -27.26 1.76
CA ASP A 5 -17.08 -26.21 2.32
C ASP A 5 -15.63 -26.69 2.49
N ARG A 6 -15.44 -27.93 2.94
CA ARG A 6 -14.12 -28.56 3.03
C ARG A 6 -13.45 -28.72 1.67
N GLN A 7 -14.21 -28.95 0.60
CA GLN A 7 -13.65 -29.07 -0.75
C GLN A 7 -13.20 -27.70 -1.30
N ILE A 8 -13.97 -26.64 -1.02
CA ILE A 8 -13.59 -25.27 -1.37
C ILE A 8 -12.30 -24.87 -0.63
N GLU A 9 -12.20 -25.17 0.66
CA GLU A 9 -11.00 -24.91 1.46
C GLU A 9 -9.76 -25.62 0.88
N LEU A 10 -9.88 -26.91 0.54
CA LEU A 10 -8.79 -27.67 -0.07
C LEU A 10 -8.38 -27.13 -1.45
N LYS A 11 -9.36 -26.71 -2.27
CA LYS A 11 -9.08 -26.07 -3.56
C LYS A 11 -8.35 -24.73 -3.35
N PHE A 12 -8.80 -23.91 -2.41
CA PHE A 12 -8.15 -22.63 -2.10
C PHE A 12 -6.74 -22.81 -1.56
N GLN A 13 -6.51 -23.79 -0.68
CA GLN A 13 -5.18 -24.06 -0.14
C GLN A 13 -4.17 -24.37 -1.26
N ARG A 14 -4.58 -25.18 -2.25
CA ARG A 14 -3.76 -25.46 -3.44
C ARG A 14 -3.53 -24.19 -4.26
N PHE A 15 -4.61 -23.44 -4.51
CA PHE A 15 -4.55 -22.17 -5.23
C PHE A 15 -3.60 -21.16 -4.58
N PHE A 16 -3.68 -20.99 -3.25
CA PHE A 16 -2.80 -20.16 -2.44
C PHE A 16 -1.35 -20.60 -2.55
N THR A 17 -1.08 -21.90 -2.34
CA THR A 17 0.28 -22.45 -2.37
C THR A 17 0.98 -22.20 -3.70
N VAL A 18 0.25 -22.29 -4.81
CA VAL A 18 0.79 -22.10 -6.17
C VAL A 18 0.99 -20.62 -6.52
N ASN A 19 0.07 -19.74 -6.11
CA ASN A 19 0.02 -18.38 -6.63
C ASN A 19 0.58 -17.33 -5.65
N PHE A 20 0.59 -17.59 -4.34
CA PHE A 20 1.10 -16.64 -3.34
C PHE A 20 2.53 -16.17 -3.64
N PRO A 21 3.50 -17.05 -3.95
CA PRO A 21 4.85 -16.60 -4.28
C PRO A 21 4.90 -15.70 -5.52
N LYS A 22 4.06 -15.95 -6.53
CA LYS A 22 3.99 -15.10 -7.74
C LYS A 22 3.51 -13.69 -7.41
N VAL A 23 2.46 -13.59 -6.58
CA VAL A 23 1.89 -12.33 -6.13
C VAL A 23 2.88 -11.56 -5.26
N LYS A 24 3.46 -12.21 -4.24
CA LYS A 24 4.47 -11.60 -3.37
C LYS A 24 5.65 -11.08 -4.19
N ASN A 25 6.19 -11.89 -5.12
CA ASN A 25 7.31 -11.46 -5.96
C ASN A 25 6.95 -10.27 -6.86
N PHE A 26 5.74 -10.25 -7.42
CA PHE A 26 5.27 -9.13 -8.23
C PHE A 26 5.09 -7.85 -7.41
N ALA A 27 4.46 -7.96 -6.24
CA ALA A 27 4.32 -6.84 -5.30
C ALA A 27 5.69 -6.34 -4.83
N GLN A 28 6.63 -7.22 -4.51
CA GLN A 28 8.00 -6.88 -4.11
C GLN A 28 8.77 -6.16 -5.22
N MET A 29 8.57 -6.57 -6.47
CA MET A 29 9.17 -5.87 -7.62
C MET A 29 8.68 -4.43 -7.72
N LEU A 30 7.44 -4.14 -7.33
CA LEU A 30 6.87 -2.78 -7.36
C LEU A 30 7.23 -1.97 -6.11
N LEU A 31 7.07 -2.56 -4.92
CA LEU A 31 7.22 -1.89 -3.61
C LEU A 31 8.68 -1.81 -3.14
N LYS A 32 9.56 -2.68 -3.64
CA LYS A 32 10.95 -2.83 -3.18
C LYS A 32 11.10 -3.18 -1.69
N SER A 33 10.04 -3.67 -1.06
CA SER A 33 9.97 -4.05 0.34
C SER A 33 9.38 -5.46 0.43
N GLU A 34 10.07 -6.36 1.15
CA GLU A 34 9.58 -7.73 1.32
C GLU A 34 8.37 -7.78 2.26
N ALA A 35 8.39 -7.02 3.35
CA ALA A 35 7.31 -6.96 4.32
C ALA A 35 6.02 -6.42 3.68
N ASP A 36 6.10 -5.27 3.01
CA ASP A 36 4.92 -4.67 2.37
C ASP A 36 4.39 -5.56 1.24
N ALA A 37 5.27 -6.27 0.53
CA ALA A 37 4.87 -7.21 -0.51
C ALA A 37 4.14 -8.43 0.04
N GLU A 38 4.54 -8.91 1.22
CA GLU A 38 3.85 -9.99 1.90
C GLU A 38 2.47 -9.55 2.39
N ASP A 39 2.35 -8.35 2.96
CA ASP A 39 1.07 -7.77 3.38
C ASP A 39 0.11 -7.59 2.19
N VAL A 40 0.61 -7.07 1.06
CA VAL A 40 -0.19 -6.95 -0.17
C VAL A 40 -0.62 -8.32 -0.69
N ALA A 41 0.27 -9.31 -0.68
CA ALA A 41 -0.09 -10.66 -1.09
C ALA A 41 -1.20 -11.22 -0.17
N GLN A 42 -1.08 -11.07 1.15
CA GLN A 42 -2.11 -11.48 2.08
C GLN A 42 -3.46 -10.81 1.79
N ASP A 43 -3.49 -9.49 1.56
CA ASP A 43 -4.73 -8.75 1.23
C ASP A 43 -5.38 -9.26 -0.07
N VAL A 44 -4.58 -9.55 -1.11
CA VAL A 44 -5.06 -10.15 -2.37
C VAL A 44 -5.76 -11.49 -2.10
N PHE A 45 -5.13 -12.39 -1.34
CA PHE A 45 -5.71 -13.72 -1.06
C PHE A 45 -6.90 -13.65 -0.11
N CYS A 46 -6.91 -12.73 0.86
CA CYS A 46 -8.09 -12.47 1.69
C CYS A 46 -9.29 -12.02 0.84
N LYS A 47 -9.08 -11.13 -0.13
CA LYS A 47 -10.14 -10.69 -1.06
C LYS A 47 -10.63 -11.82 -1.96
N LEU A 48 -9.72 -12.63 -2.49
CA LEU A 48 -10.06 -13.80 -3.31
C LEU A 48 -10.84 -14.86 -2.53
N TRP A 49 -10.50 -15.09 -1.27
CA TRP A 49 -11.24 -16.02 -0.40
C TRP A 49 -12.72 -15.66 -0.30
N LEU A 50 -13.04 -14.37 -0.25
CA LEU A 50 -14.41 -13.86 -0.18
C LEU A 50 -15.17 -13.94 -1.52
N GLN A 51 -14.48 -14.27 -2.62
CA GLN A 51 -15.03 -14.28 -3.97
C GLN A 51 -14.63 -15.56 -4.75
N PRO A 52 -15.10 -16.75 -4.33
CA PRO A 52 -14.79 -18.01 -4.97
C PRO A 52 -15.02 -18.04 -6.49
N GLU A 53 -16.04 -17.36 -6.99
CA GLU A 53 -16.37 -17.28 -8.41
C GLU A 53 -15.24 -16.76 -9.31
N LEU A 54 -14.24 -16.08 -8.74
CA LEU A 54 -13.10 -15.53 -9.48
C LEU A 54 -11.96 -16.53 -9.69
N TRP A 55 -11.86 -17.56 -8.85
CA TRP A 55 -10.74 -18.51 -8.85
C TRP A 55 -11.17 -19.98 -8.87
N LEU A 56 -12.41 -20.28 -8.46
CA LEU A 56 -13.00 -21.61 -8.49
C LEU A 56 -13.37 -21.94 -9.94
N ASP A 57 -12.43 -22.62 -10.62
CA ASP A 57 -12.56 -23.12 -12.00
C ASP A 57 -12.31 -22.09 -13.14
N ASN A 58 -11.52 -21.02 -12.88
CA ASN A 58 -11.16 -19.99 -13.88
C ASN A 58 -9.65 -19.90 -14.19
N ASP A 59 -9.01 -21.01 -14.52
CA ASP A 59 -7.53 -21.07 -14.70
C ASP A 59 -6.97 -20.12 -15.79
N LYS A 60 -7.77 -19.75 -16.80
CA LYS A 60 -7.28 -18.95 -17.95
C LYS A 60 -7.15 -17.46 -17.67
N GLU A 61 -8.03 -16.91 -16.83
CA GLU A 61 -8.06 -15.46 -16.55
C GLU A 61 -7.51 -15.11 -15.16
N LEU A 62 -7.27 -16.13 -14.34
CA LEU A 62 -6.86 -16.01 -12.95
C LEU A 62 -5.57 -15.20 -12.77
N ASP A 63 -4.53 -15.49 -13.55
CA ASP A 63 -3.26 -14.75 -13.49
C ASP A 63 -3.51 -13.25 -13.76
N ASN A 64 -4.27 -12.91 -14.80
CA ASN A 64 -4.57 -11.51 -15.14
C ASN A 64 -5.35 -10.81 -14.01
N TYR A 65 -6.38 -11.47 -13.48
CA TYR A 65 -7.17 -10.92 -12.40
C TYR A 65 -6.34 -10.64 -11.15
N ILE A 66 -5.53 -11.61 -10.72
CA ILE A 66 -4.65 -11.49 -9.56
C ILE A 66 -3.62 -10.38 -9.75
N PHE A 67 -2.99 -10.28 -10.93
CA PHE A 67 -2.02 -9.23 -11.20
C PHE A 67 -2.65 -7.83 -11.23
N ILE A 68 -3.85 -7.69 -11.79
CA ILE A 68 -4.60 -6.42 -11.75
C ILE A 68 -4.94 -6.04 -10.30
N MET A 69 -5.45 -6.98 -9.51
CA MET A 69 -5.78 -6.73 -8.10
C MET A 69 -4.53 -6.30 -7.31
N THR A 70 -3.44 -7.03 -7.46
CA THR A 70 -2.15 -6.73 -6.82
C THR A 70 -1.67 -5.32 -7.19
N ARG A 71 -1.66 -5.01 -8.49
CA ARG A 71 -1.27 -3.68 -8.98
C ARG A 71 -2.16 -2.58 -8.41
N ASN A 72 -3.48 -2.79 -8.35
CA ASN A 72 -4.41 -1.79 -7.84
C ASN A 72 -4.18 -1.50 -6.36
N ILE A 73 -3.91 -2.53 -5.55
CA ILE A 73 -3.57 -2.36 -4.12
C ILE A 73 -2.27 -1.57 -3.99
N VAL A 74 -1.22 -1.93 -4.71
CA VAL A 74 0.06 -1.21 -4.71
C VAL A 74 -0.11 0.26 -5.14
N LEU A 75 -0.89 0.52 -6.19
CA LEU A 75 -1.16 1.88 -6.64
C LEU A 75 -1.91 2.70 -5.59
N ASN A 76 -2.82 2.08 -4.83
CA ASN A 76 -3.51 2.76 -3.73
C ASN A 76 -2.53 3.11 -2.60
N ILE A 77 -1.60 2.21 -2.27
CA ILE A 77 -0.53 2.50 -1.29
C ILE A 77 0.28 3.72 -1.74
N PHE A 78 0.73 3.77 -2.99
CA PHE A 78 1.49 4.92 -3.50
C PHE A 78 0.69 6.22 -3.50
N LYS A 79 -0.61 6.18 -3.83
CA LYS A 79 -1.47 7.36 -3.73
C LYS A 79 -1.59 7.85 -2.28
N HIS A 80 -1.76 6.95 -1.32
CA HIS A 80 -1.81 7.33 0.10
C HIS A 80 -0.50 7.94 0.58
N GLN A 81 0.64 7.31 0.23
CA GLN A 81 1.97 7.84 0.54
C GLN A 81 2.20 9.23 -0.07
N GLN A 82 1.74 9.45 -1.31
CA GLN A 82 1.85 10.75 -1.95
C GLN A 82 1.07 11.83 -1.19
N VAL A 83 -0.18 11.55 -0.80
CA VAL A 83 -0.99 12.50 -0.01
C VAL A 83 -0.34 12.80 1.34
N GLU A 84 0.20 11.78 2.02
CA GLU A 84 0.91 11.97 3.29
C GLU A 84 2.17 12.83 3.12
N GLN A 85 2.94 12.63 2.05
CA GLN A 85 4.13 13.42 1.75
C GLN A 85 3.80 14.88 1.42
N GLU A 86 2.74 15.12 0.64
CA GLU A 86 2.26 16.47 0.32
C GLU A 86 1.86 17.21 1.60
N TYR A 87 1.11 16.54 2.49
CA TYR A 87 0.74 17.11 3.79
C TYR A 87 1.95 17.40 4.68
N GLN A 88 2.90 16.46 4.79
CA GLN A 88 4.12 16.66 5.57
C GLN A 88 4.94 17.84 5.04
N SER A 89 5.04 17.99 3.72
CA SER A 89 5.74 19.10 3.08
C SER A 89 5.10 20.44 3.41
N GLU A 90 3.77 20.53 3.35
CA GLU A 90 3.01 21.74 3.71
C GLU A 90 3.23 22.13 5.19
N VAL A 91 3.23 21.15 6.10
CA VAL A 91 3.48 21.38 7.53
C VAL A 91 4.91 21.86 7.78
N ILE A 92 5.90 21.26 7.12
CA ILE A 92 7.31 21.67 7.23
C ILE A 92 7.48 23.10 6.70
N GLU A 93 6.91 23.42 5.54
CA GLU A 93 7.00 24.75 4.95
C GLU A 93 6.41 25.82 5.87
N LYS A 94 5.22 25.57 6.43
CA LYS A 94 4.60 26.49 7.40
C LYS A 94 5.46 26.65 8.64
N THR A 95 5.98 25.56 9.19
CA THR A 95 6.83 25.59 10.39
C THR A 95 8.10 26.40 10.14
N LEU A 96 8.77 26.18 9.00
CA LEU A 96 9.95 26.93 8.61
C LEU A 96 9.64 28.42 8.41
N LEU A 97 8.52 28.75 7.77
CA LEU A 97 8.09 30.14 7.60
C LEU A 97 7.89 30.83 8.95
N TYR A 98 7.20 30.19 9.90
CA TYR A 98 7.03 30.72 11.26
C TYR A 98 8.38 30.99 11.93
N GLU A 99 9.31 30.02 11.92
CA GLU A 99 10.63 30.20 12.53
C GLU A 99 11.44 31.34 11.89
N LEU A 100 11.34 31.53 10.57
CA LEU A 100 12.03 32.60 9.87
C LEU A 100 11.44 33.96 10.23
N THR A 101 10.11 34.08 10.27
CA THR A 101 9.44 35.34 10.63
C THR A 101 9.70 35.75 12.09
N GLU A 102 9.67 34.82 13.04
CA GLU A 102 10.02 35.12 14.44
C GLU A 102 11.48 35.57 14.58
N LYS A 103 12.41 34.90 13.87
CA LYS A 103 13.83 35.29 13.88
C LYS A 103 14.04 36.66 13.25
N GLU A 104 13.32 37.01 12.19
CA GLU A 104 13.39 38.33 11.55
C GLU A 104 12.89 39.45 12.48
N GLU A 105 11.78 39.24 13.19
CA GLU A 105 11.31 40.19 14.21
C GLU A 105 12.30 40.37 15.35
N ILE A 106 12.91 39.28 15.85
CA ILE A 106 13.95 39.35 16.89
C ILE A 106 15.15 40.15 16.39
N LEU A 107 15.61 39.89 15.16
CA LEU A 107 16.76 40.58 14.57
C LEU A 107 16.49 42.08 14.43
N ASN A 108 15.31 42.44 13.91
CA ASN A 108 14.88 43.84 13.78
C ASN A 108 14.84 44.53 15.14
N ASN A 109 14.25 43.89 16.15
CA ASN A 109 14.17 44.44 17.50
C ASN A 109 15.54 44.65 18.18
N VAL A 110 16.53 43.81 17.87
CA VAL A 110 17.91 44.00 18.35
C VAL A 110 18.56 45.19 17.62
N TYR A 111 18.43 45.26 16.30
CA TYR A 111 19.00 46.34 15.48
C TYR A 111 18.50 47.74 15.91
N TYR A 112 17.20 47.87 16.22
CA TYR A 112 16.62 49.12 16.70
C TYR A 112 17.05 49.51 18.12
N LYS A 113 17.56 48.58 18.94
CA LYS A 113 18.04 48.86 20.30
C LYS A 113 19.50 49.32 20.37
N GLU A 114 20.27 49.09 19.32
CA GLU A 114 21.70 49.43 19.26
C GLU A 114 21.99 50.80 18.59
N MET A 115 20.95 51.49 18.10
CA MET A 115 20.99 52.88 17.58
C MET A 115 20.43 53.86 18.61
#